data_AF-A0A932TPK0-F1
#
_entry.id   AF-A0A932TPK0-F1
#
_cell.length_a   1.000
_cell.length_b   1.000
_cell.length_c   1.000
_cell.angle_alpha   90.00
_cell.angle_beta   90.00
_cell.angle_gamma   90.00
#
_symmetry.space_group_name_H-M   'P 1'
#
loop_
_entity.id
_entity.type
_entity.pdbx_description
1 polymer ?
#
loop_
_entity_poly.entity_id
_entity_poly.type
_entity_poly.pdbx_seq_one_letter_code
_entity_poly.pdbx_strand_id
1 'polypeptide(L)' 'MTKRVRKAVFPAAGLGTRFLPATKAQPKEMLPLVDKPIIQYAVEEALESGIEN' A
#
# COMPACT_ATOMS: atom_id res chain seq x y z
N MET A 1 15.59 20.95 -16.79
CA MET A 1 15.72 19.89 -15.77
C MET A 1 14.32 19.39 -15.43
N THR A 2 14.08 18.09 -15.52
CA THR A 2 12.79 17.48 -15.14
C THR A 2 12.60 17.59 -13.63
N LYS A 3 11.39 17.96 -13.18
CA LYS A 3 11.07 18.00 -11.74
C LYS A 3 11.21 16.59 -11.18
N ARG A 4 11.92 16.42 -10.05
CA ARG A 4 12.01 15.13 -9.36
C ARG A 4 10.61 14.71 -8.89
N VAL A 5 10.29 13.43 -9.06
CA VAL A 5 9.07 12.84 -8.48
C VAL A 5 9.27 12.77 -6.97
N ARG A 6 8.36 13.37 -6.21
CA ARG A 6 8.41 13.41 -4.73
C ARG A 6 7.18 12.83 -4.06
N LYS A 7 6.13 12.52 -4.82
CA LYS A 7 4.85 12.07 -4.30
C LYS A 7 4.42 10.73 -4.91
N ALA A 8 4.03 9.78 -4.06
CA ALA A 8 3.35 8.54 -4.40
C ALA A 8 1.88 8.62 -3.98
N VAL A 9 1.01 7.95 -4.72
CA VAL A 9 -0.42 7.85 -4.40
C VAL A 9 -0.80 6.38 -4.44
N PHE A 10 -1.35 5.88 -3.33
CA PHE A 10 -1.78 4.48 -3.19
C PHE A 10 -3.31 4.41 -3.14
N PRO A 11 -3.98 3.90 -4.19
CA PRO A 11 -5.42 3.70 -4.17
C PRO A 11 -5.81 2.55 -3.21
N ALA A 12 -6.21 2.89 -1.98
CA ALA A 12 -6.51 1.93 -0.92
C ALA A 12 -8.00 1.89 -0.49
N ALA A 13 -8.93 2.32 -1.35
CA ALA A 13 -10.35 2.50 -0.99
C ALA A 13 -11.28 1.32 -1.37
N GLY A 14 -10.76 0.26 -2.00
CA GLY A 14 -11.59 -0.86 -2.48
C GLY A 14 -11.97 -1.89 -1.41
N LEU A 15 -13.18 -2.46 -1.49
CA LEU A 15 -13.75 -3.37 -0.48
C LEU A 15 -13.14 -4.79 -0.39
N GLY A 16 -12.30 -5.20 -1.35
CA GLY A 16 -11.59 -6.49 -1.25
C GLY A 16 -12.47 -7.74 -1.22
N THR A 17 -13.59 -7.76 -1.94
CA THR A 17 -14.63 -8.82 -1.85
C THR A 17 -14.15 -10.24 -2.15
N ARG A 18 -13.04 -10.42 -2.88
CA ARG A 18 -12.45 -11.75 -3.17
C ARG A 18 -11.79 -12.41 -1.96
N PHE A 19 -11.50 -11.65 -0.91
CA PHE A 19 -10.86 -12.12 0.32
C PHE A 19 -11.84 -12.15 1.50
N LEU A 20 -13.15 -12.17 1.24
CA LEU A 20 -14.12 -12.37 2.29
C LEU A 20 -13.99 -13.79 2.88
N PRO A 21 -14.18 -13.96 4.20
CA PRO A 21 -14.65 -12.94 5.16
C PRO A 21 -13.54 -12.05 5.75
N ALA A 22 -12.26 -12.33 5.47
CA ALA A 22 -11.13 -11.63 6.08
C ALA A 22 -11.18 -10.10 5.85
N THR A 23 -11.62 -9.68 4.67
CA THR A 23 -11.72 -8.26 4.29
C THR A 23 -13.04 -7.59 4.67
N LYS A 24 -13.92 -8.25 5.42
CA LYS A 24 -15.22 -7.68 5.81
C LYS A 24 -15.08 -6.47 6.74
N ALA A 25 -14.12 -6.52 7.66
CA ALA A 25 -13.87 -5.50 8.67
C ALA A 25 -12.42 -5.00 8.69
N GLN A 26 -11.54 -5.60 7.88
CA GLN A 26 -10.14 -5.22 7.73
C GLN A 26 -9.89 -4.82 6.26
N PRO A 27 -9.24 -3.69 5.98
CA PRO A 27 -8.82 -3.35 4.62
C PRO A 27 -7.90 -4.43 4.04
N LYS A 28 -8.02 -4.70 2.74
CA LYS A 28 -7.19 -5.72 2.07
C LYS A 28 -5.70 -5.37 2.11
N GLU A 29 -5.37 -4.08 2.09
CA GLU A 29 -4.01 -3.54 2.18
C GLU A 29 -3.35 -3.80 3.55
N MET A 30 -4.16 -4.03 4.59
CA MET A 30 -3.71 -4.31 5.95
C MET A 30 -3.48 -5.81 6.22
N LEU A 31 -3.84 -6.69 5.27
CA LEU A 31 -3.59 -8.12 5.43
C LEU A 31 -2.07 -8.36 5.52
N PRO A 32 -1.59 -9.17 6.48
CA PRO A 32 -0.18 -9.44 6.63
C PRO A 32 0.32 -10.37 5.52
N LEU A 33 1.47 -10.02 4.94
CA LEU A 33 2.29 -10.97 4.22
C LEU A 33 3.41 -11.40 5.18
N VAL A 34 3.25 -12.60 5.74
CA VAL A 34 4.09 -13.12 6.84
C VAL A 34 3.95 -12.30 8.13
N ASP A 35 4.66 -11.18 8.24
CA ASP A 35 4.81 -10.41 9.48
C ASP A 35 4.48 -8.92 9.34
N LYS A 36 4.38 -8.39 8.11
CA LYS A 36 4.01 -6.99 7.86
C LYS A 36 2.83 -6.83 6.90
N PRO A 37 2.02 -5.77 7.05
CA PRO A 37 0.92 -5.47 6.14
C PRO A 37 1.40 -5.29 4.69
N ILE A 38 0.61 -5.71 3.71
CA ILE A 38 0.94 -5.54 2.28
C ILE A 38 1.27 -4.07 1.93
N ILE A 39 0.55 -3.10 2.50
CA ILE A 39 0.81 -1.67 2.24
C ILE A 39 2.19 -1.21 2.67
N GLN A 40 2.78 -1.85 3.69
CA GLN A 40 4.08 -1.47 4.20
C GLN A 40 5.16 -1.72 3.15
N TYR A 41 5.09 -2.83 2.41
CA TYR A 41 6.02 -3.10 1.31
C TYR A 41 5.97 -2.02 0.22
N ALA A 42 4.76 -1.56 -0.14
CA ALA A 42 4.60 -0.52 -1.15
C ALA A 42 5.15 0.85 -0.70
N VAL A 43 5.03 1.16 0.59
CA VAL A 43 5.62 2.38 1.17
C VAL A 43 7.14 2.27 1.25
N GLU A 44 7.68 1.12 1.66
CA GLU A 44 9.13 0.85 1.69
C GLU A 44 9.73 1.01 0.28
N GLU A 45 9.09 0.45 -0.76
CA GLU A 45 9.52 0.58 -2.17
C GLU A 45 9.52 2.05 -2.64
N ALA A 46 8.50 2.84 -2.25
CA ALA A 46 8.44 4.25 -2.60
C ALA A 46 9.58 5.05 -1.93
N LEU A 47 9.86 4.77 -0.66
CA LEU A 47 10.97 5.38 0.08
C LEU A 47 12.33 5.02 -0.53
N GLU A 48 12.54 3.75 -0.89
CA GLU A 48 13.75 3.28 -1.59
C GLU A 48 13.93 3.94 -2.96
N SER A 49 12.80 4.28 -3.62
CA SER A 49 12.78 5.04 -4.88
C SER A 49 13.02 6.55 -4.69
N GLY A 50 13.25 7.02 -3.46
CA GLY A 50 13.50 8.43 -3.14
C GLY A 50 12.23 9.30 -3.15
N ILE A 51 11.06 8.70 -3.03
CA ILE A 51 9.77 9.39 -2.91
C ILE A 51 9.47 9.55 -1.40
N GLU A 52 9.20 10.79 -0.97
CA GLU A 52 9.04 11.11 0.46
C GLU A 52 7.61 11.53 0.85
N ASN A 53 6.73 11.75 -0.13
CA ASN A 53 5.34 12.21 0.05
C ASN A 53 4.33 11.36 -0.70
#